data_AF-A0A166GT08-F1
#
_entry.id   AF-A0A166GT08-F1
#
_cell.length_a   1.000
_cell.length_b   1.000
_cell.length_c   1.000
_cell.angle_alpha   90.00
_cell.angle_beta   90.00
_cell.angle_gamma   90.00
#
_symmetry.space_group_name_H-M   'P 1'
#
loop_
_entity.id
_entity.type
_entity.pdbx_description
1 polymer ?
#
loop_
_entity_poly.entity_id
_entity_poly.type
_entity_poly.pdbx_seq_one_letter_code
_entity_poly.pdbx_strand_id
1 'polypeptide(L)'
;MFNPLPVFFRSSRWWLLRSVGELLISGVHRVEFTDFWMGDQFCSLVFTLTHLYFTGCAYRLGFPPNVFTACGVQTHQGWSVQFVLAILPFAVRLVQSIRRYADSGLPTHLVNGGKYTMGIVYYLAYFVWRFHGQSSRGAPFIAWCFFGTVYSVYACTWDYLMDWSLFKPHARYPLLRSDLVYTNEIPFYYFALVSNLLIRFIWVLYIPVAGPSIILRTFIGGFLEMLRRWQWNFYRLENEHTGNMDQYRISREVPLPYTVDAQEDEDGDEDAVSQRSLWLPGAHRRKNERGTNMRRMTSPVIREGGGAAA
;
A
#
# COMPACT_ATOMS: atom_id res chain seq x y z
N MET A 1 15.23 -19.14 9.63
CA MET A 1 13.90 -18.94 10.24
C MET A 1 13.62 -19.93 11.36
N PHE A 2 13.84 -21.23 11.14
CA PHE A 2 13.54 -22.30 12.12
C PHE A 2 14.68 -22.69 13.07
N ASN A 3 15.73 -21.87 13.20
CA ASN A 3 16.82 -22.17 14.12
C ASN A 3 16.39 -21.82 15.56
N PRO A 4 16.24 -22.80 16.47
CA PRO A 4 15.73 -22.58 17.83
C PRO A 4 16.77 -21.93 18.76
N LEU A 5 18.05 -21.90 18.35
CA LEU A 5 19.14 -21.37 19.16
C LEU A 5 19.03 -19.85 19.35
N PRO A 6 19.42 -19.28 20.50
CA PRO A 6 19.35 -17.84 20.78
C PRO A 6 20.45 -17.02 20.08
N VAL A 7 20.82 -17.39 18.85
CA VAL A 7 21.79 -16.70 18.00
C VAL A 7 21.10 -16.12 16.77
N PHE A 8 21.65 -15.06 16.17
CA PHE A 8 21.10 -14.40 14.97
C PHE A 8 19.65 -13.89 15.14
N PHE A 9 19.44 -12.87 16.00
CA PHE A 9 18.17 -12.14 16.14
C PHE A 9 16.94 -13.02 16.42
N ARG A 10 16.94 -13.74 17.55
CA ARG A 10 15.84 -14.62 17.98
C ARG A 10 14.48 -13.92 18.05
N SER A 11 14.42 -12.70 18.59
CA SER A 11 13.18 -11.92 18.68
C SER A 11 12.54 -11.70 17.31
N SER A 12 13.31 -11.21 16.34
CA SER A 12 12.83 -10.96 14.98
C SER A 12 12.39 -12.23 14.25
N ARG A 13 13.07 -13.36 14.47
CA ARG A 13 12.68 -14.65 13.88
C ARG A 13 11.37 -15.17 14.46
N TRP A 14 11.19 -15.04 15.77
CA TRP A 14 9.96 -15.46 16.43
C TRP A 14 8.79 -14.56 16.03
N TRP A 15 9.02 -13.25 15.94
CA TRP A 15 8.07 -12.31 15.34
C TRP A 15 7.69 -12.74 13.92
N LEU A 16 8.67 -13.04 13.06
CA LEU A 16 8.40 -13.47 11.69
C LEU A 16 7.58 -14.76 11.63
N LEU A 17 7.90 -15.77 12.45
CA LEU A 17 7.14 -17.02 12.52
C LEU A 17 5.70 -16.78 12.98
N ARG A 18 5.52 -15.93 14.00
CA ARG A 18 4.21 -15.54 14.50
C ARG A 18 3.40 -14.80 13.41
N SER A 19 3.98 -13.79 12.77
CA SER A 19 3.32 -13.03 11.71
C SER A 19 2.93 -13.90 10.51
N VAL A 20 3.76 -14.89 10.15
CA VAL A 20 3.40 -15.87 9.11
C VAL A 20 2.25 -16.77 9.57
N GLY A 21 2.24 -17.20 10.82
CA GLY A 21 1.13 -17.96 11.40
C GLY A 21 -0.18 -17.18 11.41
N GLU A 22 -0.13 -15.93 11.87
CA GLU A 22 -1.29 -15.00 11.90
C GLU A 22 -1.80 -14.71 10.49
N LEU A 23 -0.91 -14.58 9.49
CA LEU A 23 -1.27 -14.40 8.09
C LEU A 23 -2.11 -15.57 7.55
N LEU A 24 -1.78 -16.82 7.92
CA LEU A 24 -2.53 -18.01 7.52
C LEU A 24 -3.92 -18.09 8.19
N ILE A 25 -4.13 -17.37 9.29
CA ILE A 25 -5.37 -17.34 10.08
C ILE A 25 -6.06 -15.96 9.97
N SER A 26 -5.69 -15.16 8.96
CA SER A 26 -6.04 -13.73 8.89
C SER A 26 -7.54 -13.39 8.71
N GLY A 27 -8.42 -14.39 8.65
CA GLY A 27 -9.88 -14.21 8.71
C GLY A 27 -10.47 -14.22 10.13
N VAL A 28 -9.70 -14.64 11.15
CA VAL A 28 -10.19 -14.84 12.53
C VAL A 28 -9.93 -13.63 13.42
N HIS A 29 -8.89 -12.86 13.11
CA HIS A 29 -8.45 -11.73 13.93
C HIS A 29 -8.58 -10.41 13.16
N ARG A 30 -8.56 -9.30 13.90
CA ARG A 30 -8.52 -7.96 13.33
C ARG A 30 -7.22 -7.82 12.54
N VAL A 31 -7.33 -7.36 11.29
CA VAL A 31 -6.18 -7.22 10.40
C VAL A 31 -5.44 -5.92 10.71
N GLU A 32 -4.20 -6.04 11.18
CA GLU A 32 -3.32 -4.91 11.47
C GLU A 32 -2.47 -4.51 10.25
N PHE A 33 -1.71 -3.42 10.37
CA PHE A 33 -0.80 -2.98 9.31
C PHE A 33 0.27 -4.05 9.00
N THR A 34 0.79 -4.71 10.04
CA THR A 34 1.78 -5.79 9.94
C THR A 34 1.28 -6.95 9.09
N ASP A 35 0.03 -7.39 9.30
CA ASP A 35 -0.59 -8.47 8.53
C ASP A 35 -0.78 -8.10 7.06
N PHE A 36 -1.21 -6.86 6.82
CA PHE A 36 -1.35 -6.31 5.47
C PHE A 36 0.00 -6.26 4.76
N TRP A 37 1.01 -5.70 5.43
CA TRP A 37 2.36 -5.52 4.91
C TRP A 37 3.03 -6.86 4.61
N MET A 38 2.94 -7.81 5.54
CA MET A 38 3.45 -9.17 5.39
C MET A 38 2.76 -9.90 4.23
N GLY A 39 1.43 -9.83 4.15
CA GLY A 39 0.69 -10.48 3.07
C GLY A 39 1.09 -9.96 1.69
N ASP A 40 1.39 -8.66 1.56
CA ASP A 40 1.91 -8.11 0.32
C ASP A 40 3.32 -8.62 0.00
N GLN A 41 4.19 -8.86 0.99
CA GLN A 41 5.49 -9.52 0.74
C GLN A 41 5.29 -10.94 0.17
N PHE A 42 4.34 -11.71 0.71
CA PHE A 42 4.04 -13.06 0.22
C PHE A 42 3.56 -13.09 -1.23
N CYS A 43 2.88 -12.04 -1.69
CA CYS A 43 2.47 -11.92 -3.09
C CYS A 43 3.68 -11.82 -4.05
N SER A 44 4.87 -11.43 -3.57
CA SER A 44 6.11 -11.48 -4.37
C SER A 44 6.81 -12.83 -4.35
N LEU A 45 6.43 -13.73 -3.43
CA LEU A 45 7.03 -15.06 -3.30
C LEU A 45 6.35 -16.12 -4.16
N VAL A 46 5.39 -15.74 -4.99
CA VAL A 46 4.60 -16.68 -5.83
C VAL A 46 5.51 -17.63 -6.62
N PHE A 47 6.56 -17.08 -7.24
CA PHE A 47 7.53 -17.89 -7.98
C PHE A 47 8.19 -18.94 -7.08
N THR A 48 8.66 -18.56 -5.89
CA THR A 48 9.29 -19.47 -4.94
C THR A 48 8.30 -20.51 -4.44
N LEU A 49 7.08 -20.10 -4.08
CA LEU A 49 6.03 -20.98 -3.58
C LEU A 49 5.65 -22.04 -4.61
N THR A 50 5.48 -21.67 -5.88
CA THR A 50 5.14 -22.63 -6.94
C THR A 50 6.26 -23.65 -7.18
N HIS A 51 7.53 -23.24 -7.03
CA HIS A 51 8.68 -24.12 -7.22
C HIS A 51 8.90 -25.10 -6.07
N LEU A 52 8.26 -24.93 -4.90
CA LEU A 52 8.30 -25.92 -3.83
C LEU A 52 7.80 -27.30 -4.29
N TYR A 53 6.74 -27.32 -5.11
CA TYR A 53 6.24 -28.56 -5.71
C TYR A 53 7.29 -29.17 -6.64
N PHE A 54 7.88 -28.37 -7.54
CA PHE A 54 8.89 -28.84 -8.47
C PHE A 54 10.08 -29.47 -7.73
N THR A 55 10.60 -28.79 -6.71
CA THR A 55 11.71 -29.29 -5.89
C THR A 55 11.35 -30.60 -5.17
N GLY A 56 10.17 -30.69 -4.56
CA GLY A 56 9.72 -31.91 -3.89
C GLY A 56 9.54 -33.09 -4.85
N CYS A 57 8.93 -32.84 -6.01
CA CYS A 57 8.77 -33.84 -7.07
C CYS A 57 10.12 -34.31 -7.63
N ALA A 58 11.03 -33.38 -7.93
CA ALA A 58 12.36 -33.68 -8.45
C ALA A 58 13.17 -34.53 -7.47
N TYR A 59 13.12 -34.18 -6.18
CA TYR A 59 13.78 -34.93 -5.11
C TYR A 59 13.22 -36.35 -4.99
N ARG A 60 11.89 -36.51 -5.02
CA ARG A 60 11.22 -37.81 -4.97
C ARG A 60 11.61 -38.72 -6.15
N LEU A 61 11.77 -38.15 -7.35
CA LEU A 61 12.10 -38.90 -8.56
C LEU A 61 13.62 -39.14 -8.75
N GLY A 62 14.47 -38.60 -7.88
CA GLY A 62 15.91 -38.75 -7.98
C GLY A 62 16.54 -37.98 -9.14
N PHE A 63 15.98 -36.82 -9.51
CA PHE A 63 16.49 -35.94 -10.58
C PHE A 63 16.70 -36.64 -11.94
N PRO A 64 15.64 -37.21 -12.54
CA PRO A 64 15.77 -37.86 -13.84
C PRO A 64 16.08 -36.83 -14.94
N PRO A 65 16.65 -37.24 -16.09
CA PRO A 65 16.97 -36.30 -17.19
C PRO A 65 15.78 -35.49 -17.70
N ASN A 66 14.56 -36.04 -17.60
CA ASN A 66 13.31 -35.41 -17.98
C ASN A 66 12.56 -34.74 -16.80
N VAL A 67 13.25 -34.37 -15.72
CA VAL A 67 12.63 -33.80 -14.51
C VAL A 67 11.73 -32.59 -14.78
N PHE A 68 12.08 -31.75 -15.76
CA PHE A 68 11.29 -30.56 -16.13
C PHE A 68 9.93 -30.90 -16.75
N THR A 69 9.81 -32.03 -17.44
CA THR A 69 8.52 -32.50 -17.98
C THR A 69 7.79 -33.35 -16.96
N ALA A 70 8.50 -34.21 -16.21
CA ALA A 70 7.92 -35.09 -15.19
C ALA A 70 7.31 -34.32 -14.00
N CYS A 71 7.94 -33.21 -13.59
CA CYS A 71 7.48 -32.33 -12.51
C CYS A 71 6.92 -31.00 -13.00
N GLY A 72 6.66 -30.90 -14.31
CA GLY A 72 6.18 -29.69 -14.97
C GLY A 72 4.70 -29.43 -14.74
N VAL A 73 4.28 -28.20 -15.09
CA VAL A 73 2.89 -27.76 -15.04
C VAL A 73 2.00 -28.54 -16.01
N GLN A 74 2.56 -29.19 -17.03
CA GLN A 74 1.80 -29.98 -18.01
C GLN A 74 1.23 -31.28 -17.42
N THR A 75 1.65 -31.68 -16.22
CA THR A 75 1.04 -32.80 -15.49
C THR A 75 -0.19 -32.33 -14.71
N HIS A 76 -1.24 -33.16 -14.62
CA HIS A 76 -2.45 -32.80 -13.85
C HIS A 76 -2.17 -32.46 -12.37
N GLN A 77 -1.23 -33.19 -11.75
CA GLN A 77 -0.80 -32.93 -10.38
C GLN A 77 0.05 -31.65 -10.29
N GLY A 78 0.96 -31.44 -11.23
CA GLY A 78 1.81 -30.24 -11.24
C GLY A 78 1.02 -28.97 -11.50
N TRP A 79 0.06 -28.99 -12.43
CA TRP A 79 -0.82 -27.86 -12.68
C TRP A 79 -1.60 -27.43 -11.43
N SER A 80 -2.33 -28.37 -10.83
CA SER A 80 -3.24 -28.06 -9.72
C SER A 80 -2.49 -27.60 -8.46
N VAL A 81 -1.42 -28.29 -8.08
CA VAL A 81 -0.66 -27.93 -6.87
C VAL A 81 0.08 -26.61 -7.04
N GLN A 82 0.74 -26.39 -8.18
CA GLN A 82 1.44 -25.13 -8.42
C GLN A 82 0.46 -23.96 -8.53
N PHE A 83 -0.72 -24.15 -9.14
CA PHE A 83 -1.77 -23.15 -9.17
C PHE A 83 -2.24 -22.77 -7.76
N VAL A 84 -2.55 -23.75 -6.90
CA VAL A 84 -2.96 -23.50 -5.51
C VAL A 84 -1.88 -22.73 -4.74
N LEU A 85 -0.62 -23.13 -4.88
CA LEU A 85 0.51 -22.44 -4.24
C LEU A 85 0.69 -21.01 -4.78
N ALA A 86 0.40 -20.77 -6.06
CA ALA A 86 0.47 -19.43 -6.65
C ALA A 86 -0.62 -18.49 -6.12
N ILE A 87 -1.85 -18.98 -5.98
CA ILE A 87 -2.98 -18.15 -5.56
C ILE A 87 -3.07 -17.98 -4.04
N LEU A 88 -2.37 -18.81 -3.25
CA LEU A 88 -2.45 -18.79 -1.79
C LEU A 88 -2.20 -17.39 -1.20
N PRO A 89 -1.15 -16.63 -1.57
CA PRO A 89 -0.98 -15.26 -1.09
C PRO A 89 -2.15 -14.34 -1.45
N PHE A 90 -2.69 -14.45 -2.66
CA PHE A 90 -3.80 -13.62 -3.13
C PHE A 90 -5.12 -13.95 -2.41
N ALA A 91 -5.37 -15.23 -2.17
CA ALA A 91 -6.54 -15.70 -1.44
C ALA A 91 -6.51 -15.19 0.00
N VAL A 92 -5.36 -15.27 0.67
CA VAL A 92 -5.17 -14.70 2.01
C VAL A 92 -5.45 -13.19 2.01
N ARG A 93 -4.90 -12.44 1.05
CA ARG A 93 -5.14 -10.99 0.94
C ARG A 93 -6.59 -10.63 0.63
N LEU A 94 -7.28 -11.46 -0.14
CA LEU A 94 -8.71 -11.31 -0.42
C LEU A 94 -9.52 -11.49 0.87
N VAL A 95 -9.24 -12.55 1.65
CA VAL A 95 -9.89 -12.80 2.95
C VAL A 95 -9.66 -11.62 3.90
N GLN A 96 -8.42 -11.12 4.00
CA GLN A 96 -8.09 -9.94 4.82
C GLN A 96 -8.87 -8.71 4.36
N SER A 97 -8.99 -8.50 3.06
CA SER A 97 -9.69 -7.34 2.49
C SER A 97 -11.20 -7.40 2.78
N ILE A 98 -11.80 -8.59 2.68
CA ILE A 98 -13.20 -8.82 3.06
C ILE A 98 -13.39 -8.63 4.57
N ARG A 99 -12.48 -9.16 5.40
CA ARG A 99 -12.55 -9.00 6.85
C ARG A 99 -12.48 -7.52 7.26
N ARG A 100 -11.55 -6.76 6.68
CA ARG A 100 -11.44 -5.32 6.93
C ARG A 100 -12.69 -4.56 6.50
N TYR A 101 -13.31 -4.94 5.39
CA TYR A 101 -14.59 -4.36 4.99
C TYR A 101 -15.70 -4.66 6.01
N ALA A 102 -15.79 -5.90 6.49
CA ALA A 102 -16.75 -6.27 7.52
C ALA A 102 -16.55 -5.49 8.83
N ASP A 103 -15.29 -5.20 9.19
CA ASP A 103 -14.95 -4.46 10.42
C ASP A 103 -15.16 -2.95 10.30
N SER A 104 -14.88 -2.31 9.15
CA SER A 104 -14.89 -0.85 9.00
C SER A 104 -16.02 -0.28 8.13
N GLY A 105 -16.66 -1.11 7.30
CA GLY A 105 -17.64 -0.69 6.30
C GLY A 105 -17.07 0.12 5.12
N LEU A 106 -15.75 0.34 5.06
CA LEU A 106 -15.13 1.18 4.03
C LEU A 106 -14.99 0.43 2.69
N PRO A 107 -15.62 0.92 1.59
CA PRO A 107 -15.61 0.23 0.30
C PRO A 107 -14.21 0.12 -0.31
N THR A 108 -13.26 0.98 0.08
CA THR A 108 -11.86 0.90 -0.35
C THR A 108 -11.23 -0.47 -0.05
N HIS A 109 -11.65 -1.16 1.01
CA HIS A 109 -11.19 -2.51 1.30
C HIS A 109 -11.72 -3.54 0.29
N LEU A 110 -12.96 -3.40 -0.20
CA LEU A 110 -13.46 -4.27 -1.27
C LEU A 110 -12.77 -4.00 -2.60
N VAL A 111 -12.45 -2.73 -2.91
CA VAL A 111 -11.64 -2.39 -4.09
C VAL A 111 -10.24 -3.01 -3.96
N ASN A 112 -9.67 -3.10 -2.74
CA ASN A 112 -8.43 -3.85 -2.54
C ASN A 112 -8.63 -5.34 -2.77
N GLY A 113 -9.75 -5.91 -2.30
CA GLY A 113 -10.14 -7.30 -2.55
C GLY A 113 -10.22 -7.60 -4.06
N GLY A 114 -10.87 -6.73 -4.83
CA GLY A 114 -10.98 -6.84 -6.29
C GLY A 114 -9.62 -6.92 -6.99
N LYS A 115 -8.62 -6.17 -6.53
CA LYS A 115 -7.22 -6.28 -7.01
C LYS A 115 -6.69 -7.70 -6.84
N TYR A 116 -6.84 -8.30 -5.65
CA TYR A 116 -6.34 -9.66 -5.40
C TYR A 116 -7.17 -10.72 -6.12
N THR A 117 -8.49 -10.54 -6.26
CA THR A 117 -9.34 -11.41 -7.10
C THR A 117 -8.86 -11.39 -8.56
N MET A 118 -8.53 -10.22 -9.11
CA MET A 118 -7.99 -10.11 -10.46
C MET A 118 -6.64 -10.83 -10.59
N GLY A 119 -5.81 -10.80 -9.54
CA GLY A 119 -4.57 -11.59 -9.45
C GLY A 119 -4.83 -13.10 -9.51
N ILE A 120 -5.85 -13.61 -8.79
CA ILE A 120 -6.26 -15.02 -8.84
C ILE A 120 -6.69 -15.42 -10.25
N VAL A 121 -7.52 -14.60 -10.90
CA VAL A 121 -7.99 -14.85 -12.28
C VAL A 121 -6.81 -14.82 -13.27
N TYR A 122 -5.88 -13.88 -13.13
CA TYR A 122 -4.65 -13.83 -13.92
C TYR A 122 -3.84 -15.13 -13.80
N TYR A 123 -3.59 -15.61 -12.58
CA TYR A 123 -2.83 -16.85 -12.38
C TYR A 123 -3.60 -18.07 -12.90
N LEU A 124 -4.93 -18.11 -12.79
CA LEU A 124 -5.73 -19.17 -13.39
C LEU A 124 -5.52 -19.21 -14.91
N ALA A 125 -5.64 -18.06 -15.58
CA ALA A 125 -5.41 -17.96 -17.02
C ALA A 125 -3.98 -18.35 -17.41
N TYR A 126 -2.96 -17.92 -16.64
CA TYR A 126 -1.56 -18.29 -16.83
C TYR A 126 -1.34 -19.80 -16.74
N PHE A 127 -1.86 -20.45 -15.69
CA PHE A 127 -1.68 -21.88 -15.48
C PHE A 127 -2.46 -22.72 -16.50
N VAL A 128 -3.64 -22.29 -16.92
CA VAL A 128 -4.40 -22.92 -18.03
C VAL A 128 -3.60 -22.84 -19.34
N TRP A 129 -3.05 -21.65 -19.67
CA TRP A 129 -2.18 -21.50 -20.85
C TRP A 129 -0.93 -22.40 -20.78
N ARG A 130 -0.29 -22.50 -19.61
CA ARG A 130 0.88 -23.35 -19.37
C ARG A 130 0.57 -24.85 -19.48
N PHE A 131 -0.61 -25.26 -19.00
CA PHE A 131 -1.07 -26.65 -19.07
C PHE A 131 -1.30 -27.09 -20.51
N HIS A 132 -1.90 -26.23 -21.34
CA HIS A 132 -2.14 -26.49 -22.77
C HIS A 132 -0.91 -26.28 -23.69
N GLY A 133 0.30 -26.39 -23.15
CA GLY A 133 1.52 -26.43 -23.96
C GLY A 133 2.05 -25.06 -24.42
N GLN A 134 1.62 -23.95 -23.81
CA GLN A 134 2.23 -22.62 -24.01
C GLN A 134 2.19 -22.10 -25.46
N SER A 135 1.14 -22.44 -26.21
CA SER A 135 0.94 -21.91 -27.57
C SER A 135 0.94 -20.38 -27.58
N SER A 136 1.68 -19.75 -28.49
CA SER A 136 1.68 -18.28 -28.67
C SER A 136 0.40 -17.75 -29.36
N ARG A 137 -0.58 -18.62 -29.59
CA ARG A 137 -1.86 -18.34 -30.25
C ARG A 137 -2.99 -19.13 -29.58
N GLY A 138 -4.22 -18.64 -29.70
CA GLY A 138 -5.42 -19.33 -29.21
C GLY A 138 -6.00 -18.71 -27.94
N ALA A 139 -7.19 -19.19 -27.56
CA ALA A 139 -7.99 -18.60 -26.48
C ALA A 139 -7.27 -18.56 -25.12
N PRO A 140 -6.53 -19.60 -24.67
CA PRO A 140 -5.82 -19.53 -23.38
C PRO A 140 -4.73 -18.45 -23.33
N PHE A 141 -4.00 -18.26 -24.44
CA PHE A 141 -2.98 -17.22 -24.55
C PHE A 141 -3.61 -15.82 -24.53
N ILE A 142 -4.69 -15.62 -25.29
CA ILE A 142 -5.42 -14.33 -25.32
C ILE A 142 -5.99 -14.01 -23.93
N ALA A 143 -6.60 -14.99 -23.26
CA ALA A 143 -7.13 -14.82 -21.91
C ALA A 143 -6.02 -14.44 -20.91
N TRP A 144 -4.87 -15.13 -20.95
CA TRP A 144 -3.74 -14.81 -20.08
C TRP A 144 -3.21 -13.38 -20.32
N CYS A 145 -3.03 -12.97 -21.58
CA CYS A 145 -2.59 -11.62 -21.91
C CYS A 145 -3.61 -10.54 -21.49
N PHE A 146 -4.91 -10.81 -21.69
CA PHE A 146 -5.98 -9.91 -21.30
C PHE A 146 -6.04 -9.72 -19.78
N PHE A 147 -6.16 -10.81 -19.02
CA PHE A 147 -6.21 -10.74 -17.55
C PHE A 147 -4.89 -10.26 -16.96
N GLY A 148 -3.75 -10.57 -17.59
CA GLY A 148 -2.45 -10.03 -17.22
C GLY A 148 -2.39 -8.52 -17.37
N THR A 149 -2.87 -7.99 -18.49
CA THR A 149 -2.94 -6.54 -18.71
C THR A 149 -3.86 -5.86 -17.71
N VAL A 150 -5.08 -6.38 -17.52
CA VAL A 150 -6.05 -5.82 -16.56
C VAL A 150 -5.48 -5.84 -15.13
N TYR A 151 -4.88 -6.96 -14.71
CA TYR A 151 -4.27 -7.07 -13.39
C TYR A 151 -3.08 -6.13 -13.21
N SER A 152 -2.17 -6.06 -14.20
CA SER A 152 -1.01 -5.17 -14.17
C SER A 152 -1.42 -3.71 -14.04
N VAL A 153 -2.42 -3.27 -14.82
CA VAL A 153 -2.95 -1.90 -14.75
C VAL A 153 -3.59 -1.64 -13.40
N TYR A 154 -4.49 -2.50 -12.94
CA TYR A 154 -5.16 -2.33 -11.66
C TYR A 154 -4.16 -2.27 -10.50
N ALA A 155 -3.23 -3.22 -10.42
CA ALA A 155 -2.24 -3.24 -9.36
C ALA A 155 -1.29 -2.02 -9.42
N CYS A 156 -0.90 -1.57 -10.62
CA CYS A 156 -0.09 -0.36 -10.80
C CYS A 156 -0.85 0.90 -10.35
N THR A 157 -2.12 1.02 -10.74
CA THR A 157 -2.99 2.13 -10.30
C THR A 157 -3.17 2.12 -8.79
N TRP A 158 -3.33 0.94 -8.19
CA TRP A 158 -3.41 0.79 -6.74
C TRP A 158 -2.14 1.26 -6.04
N ASP A 159 -0.96 0.85 -6.53
CA ASP A 159 0.32 1.28 -5.95
C ASP A 159 0.41 2.80 -5.91
N TYR A 160 0.11 3.46 -7.04
CA TYR A 160 0.28 4.90 -7.13
C TYR A 160 -0.76 5.67 -6.34
N LEU A 161 -2.04 5.30 -6.43
CA LEU A 161 -3.12 6.08 -5.81
C LEU A 161 -3.30 5.77 -4.33
N MET A 162 -3.18 4.50 -3.93
CA MET A 162 -3.52 4.07 -2.58
C MET A 162 -2.28 3.85 -1.74
N ASP A 163 -1.32 3.07 -2.22
CA ASP A 163 -0.16 2.68 -1.41
C ASP A 163 0.87 3.82 -1.29
N TRP A 164 1.10 4.58 -2.36
CA TRP A 164 2.07 5.68 -2.40
C TRP A 164 1.42 7.07 -2.29
N SER A 165 0.09 7.16 -2.51
CA SER A 165 -0.70 8.40 -2.46
C SER A 165 -0.19 9.51 -3.40
N LEU A 166 0.22 9.12 -4.61
CA LEU A 166 0.73 10.01 -5.65
C LEU A 166 -0.39 10.70 -6.45
N PHE A 167 0.01 11.51 -7.44
CA PHE A 167 -0.86 12.28 -8.32
C PHE A 167 -1.76 13.29 -7.60
N LYS A 168 -1.24 13.94 -6.55
CA LYS A 168 -1.99 14.99 -5.85
C LYS A 168 -1.94 16.28 -6.66
N PRO A 169 -3.11 16.91 -6.95
CA PRO A 169 -3.14 18.23 -7.56
C PRO A 169 -2.34 19.23 -6.73
N HIS A 170 -1.64 20.16 -7.37
CA HIS A 170 -0.88 21.25 -6.73
C HIS A 170 0.33 20.82 -5.88
N ALA A 171 0.85 19.60 -6.06
CA ALA A 171 2.12 19.20 -5.45
C ALA A 171 3.29 20.00 -6.05
N ARG A 172 4.33 20.28 -5.23
CA ARG A 172 5.56 20.98 -5.66
C ARG A 172 6.25 20.29 -6.83
N TYR A 173 6.21 18.96 -6.85
CA TYR A 173 6.73 18.13 -7.93
C TYR A 173 5.55 17.46 -8.66
N PRO A 174 5.43 17.61 -9.99
CA PRO A 174 4.28 17.07 -10.73
C PRO A 174 4.22 15.54 -10.59
N LEU A 175 2.99 15.00 -10.55
CA LEU A 175 2.71 13.57 -10.34
C LEU A 175 3.01 13.01 -8.93
N LEU A 176 3.72 13.75 -8.07
CA LEU A 176 4.01 13.34 -6.71
C LEU A 176 2.94 13.87 -5.73
N ARG A 177 3.15 13.64 -4.44
CA ARG A 177 2.38 14.24 -3.34
C ARG A 177 3.08 15.47 -2.76
N SER A 178 2.35 16.28 -2.00
CA SER A 178 2.87 17.51 -1.36
C SER A 178 3.94 17.21 -0.31
N ASP A 179 3.68 16.19 0.51
CA ASP A 179 4.48 15.88 1.69
C ASP A 179 5.39 14.70 1.39
N LEU A 180 6.65 15.00 1.09
CA LEU A 180 7.70 14.01 0.83
C LEU A 180 8.72 14.06 1.96
N VAL A 181 9.11 12.90 2.48
CA VAL A 181 10.13 12.80 3.53
C VAL A 181 11.53 12.91 2.92
N TYR A 182 11.74 12.29 1.76
CA TYR A 182 13.05 12.25 1.09
C TYR A 182 13.20 13.33 0.01
N THR A 183 13.14 14.61 0.39
CA THR A 183 13.19 15.74 -0.56
C THR A 183 14.51 15.90 -1.30
N ASN A 184 15.60 15.34 -0.78
CA ASN A 184 16.92 15.40 -1.43
C ASN A 184 17.05 14.40 -2.59
N GLU A 185 16.11 13.46 -2.69
CA GLU A 185 16.22 12.25 -3.51
C GLU A 185 15.05 12.12 -4.51
N ILE A 186 14.57 13.26 -5.02
CA ILE A 186 13.45 13.36 -5.98
C ILE A 186 13.62 12.47 -7.22
N PRO A 187 14.81 12.32 -7.84
CA PRO A 187 14.99 11.43 -8.99
C PRO A 187 14.58 9.98 -8.72
N PHE A 188 14.76 9.49 -7.49
CA PHE A 188 14.37 8.12 -7.14
C PHE A 188 12.85 7.90 -7.17
N TYR A 189 12.04 8.92 -6.84
CA TYR A 189 10.57 8.82 -6.96
C TYR A 189 10.13 8.64 -8.41
N TYR A 190 10.69 9.43 -9.33
CA TYR A 190 10.39 9.30 -10.75
C TYR A 190 10.92 7.98 -11.33
N PHE A 191 12.12 7.55 -10.92
CA PHE A 191 12.64 6.23 -11.25
C PHE A 191 11.69 5.12 -10.79
N ALA A 192 11.18 5.18 -9.56
CA ALA A 192 10.21 4.22 -9.04
C ALA A 192 8.89 4.23 -9.82
N LEU A 193 8.42 5.40 -10.24
CA LEU A 193 7.22 5.57 -11.06
C LEU A 193 7.35 4.89 -12.44
N VAL A 194 8.51 5.03 -13.09
CA VAL A 194 8.75 4.39 -14.39
C VAL A 194 9.02 2.90 -14.22
N SER A 195 9.92 2.53 -13.31
CA SER A 195 10.30 1.14 -13.09
C SER A 195 9.16 0.28 -12.55
N ASN A 196 8.32 0.77 -11.62
CA ASN A 196 7.16 0.03 -11.15
C ASN A 196 6.18 -0.27 -12.30
N LEU A 197 5.92 0.70 -13.18
CA LEU A 197 5.07 0.48 -14.35
C LEU A 197 5.65 -0.62 -15.24
N LEU A 198 6.93 -0.55 -15.60
CA LEU A 198 7.57 -1.56 -16.45
C LEU A 198 7.58 -2.95 -15.80
N ILE A 199 7.91 -3.03 -14.51
CA ILE A 199 7.99 -4.29 -13.77
C ILE A 199 6.60 -4.89 -13.54
N ARG A 200 5.53 -4.09 -13.47
CA ARG A 200 4.15 -4.60 -13.42
C ARG A 200 3.79 -5.40 -14.67
N PHE A 201 4.45 -5.15 -15.80
CA PHE A 201 4.33 -5.91 -17.05
C PHE A 201 5.45 -6.94 -17.27
N ILE A 202 6.19 -7.33 -16.22
CA ILE A 202 7.30 -8.27 -16.33
C ILE A 202 6.92 -9.62 -16.95
N TRP A 203 5.65 -10.03 -16.85
CA TRP A 203 5.13 -11.25 -17.44
C TRP A 203 5.28 -11.28 -18.98
N VAL A 204 5.37 -10.11 -19.62
CA VAL A 204 5.60 -9.96 -21.07
C VAL A 204 6.95 -10.56 -21.50
N LEU A 205 7.95 -10.59 -20.60
CA LEU A 205 9.25 -11.21 -20.89
C LEU A 205 9.13 -12.70 -21.25
N TYR A 206 8.05 -13.38 -20.84
CA TYR A 206 7.82 -14.80 -21.11
C TYR A 206 7.11 -15.07 -22.45
N ILE A 207 6.70 -14.04 -23.21
CA ILE A 207 5.99 -14.21 -24.49
C ILE A 207 6.94 -14.59 -25.65
N PRO A 208 8.09 -13.92 -25.86
CA PRO A 208 8.90 -14.17 -27.06
C PRO A 208 9.49 -15.59 -27.06
N VAL A 209 9.28 -16.36 -28.13
CA VAL A 209 9.88 -17.71 -28.25
C VAL A 209 11.38 -17.61 -28.56
N ALA A 210 11.79 -16.64 -29.37
CA ALA A 210 13.18 -16.34 -29.65
C ALA A 210 13.81 -15.46 -28.56
N GLY A 211 15.12 -15.57 -28.36
CA GLY A 211 15.91 -14.70 -27.48
C GLY A 211 16.56 -15.43 -26.31
N PRO A 212 16.84 -14.72 -25.19
CA PRO A 212 17.51 -15.28 -24.01
C PRO A 212 16.80 -16.51 -23.46
N SER A 213 17.56 -17.42 -22.83
CA SER A 213 17.01 -18.62 -22.21
C SER A 213 15.95 -18.30 -21.16
N ILE A 214 14.99 -19.20 -20.96
CA ILE A 214 13.95 -19.07 -19.94
C ILE A 214 14.55 -18.87 -18.54
N ILE A 215 15.69 -19.50 -18.27
CA ILE A 215 16.42 -19.39 -17.00
C ILE A 215 16.87 -17.95 -16.77
N LEU A 216 17.50 -17.33 -17.78
CA LEU A 216 17.97 -15.95 -17.68
C LEU A 216 16.80 -14.97 -17.53
N ARG A 217 15.71 -15.16 -18.29
CA ARG A 217 14.50 -14.34 -18.16
C ARG A 217 13.88 -14.45 -16.77
N THR A 218 13.87 -15.66 -16.21
CA THR A 218 13.36 -15.92 -14.86
C THR A 218 14.25 -15.28 -13.79
N PHE A 219 15.57 -15.32 -13.98
CA PHE A 219 16.53 -14.66 -13.08
C PHE A 219 16.35 -13.14 -13.08
N ILE A 220 16.27 -12.51 -14.26
CA ILE A 220 15.94 -11.09 -14.42
C ILE A 220 14.57 -10.80 -13.78
N GLY A 221 13.60 -11.68 -14.04
CA GLY A 221 12.28 -11.75 -13.44
C GLY A 221 12.30 -11.53 -11.92
N GLY A 222 13.04 -12.41 -11.24
CA GLY A 222 13.17 -12.39 -9.79
C GLY A 222 13.85 -11.14 -9.26
N PHE A 223 14.91 -10.66 -9.92
CA PHE A 223 15.61 -9.45 -9.49
C PHE A 223 14.74 -8.19 -9.62
N LEU A 224 14.00 -8.06 -10.71
CA LEU A 224 13.06 -6.95 -10.92
C LEU A 224 11.90 -7.01 -9.93
N GLU A 225 11.35 -8.19 -9.64
CA GLU A 225 10.31 -8.34 -8.63
C GLU A 225 10.80 -7.96 -7.22
N MET A 226 12.06 -8.29 -6.90
CA MET A 226 12.71 -7.86 -5.66
C MET A 226 12.87 -6.33 -5.60
N LEU A 227 13.33 -5.70 -6.69
CA LEU A 227 13.43 -4.24 -6.79
C LEU A 227 12.07 -3.57 -6.60
N ARG A 228 11.02 -4.07 -7.25
CA ARG A 228 9.65 -3.55 -7.13
C ARG A 228 9.15 -3.61 -5.69
N ARG A 229 9.39 -4.73 -4.99
CA ARG A 229 8.97 -4.88 -3.60
C ARG A 229 9.78 -4.00 -2.64
N TRP A 230 11.07 -3.86 -2.89
CA TRP A 230 11.92 -2.91 -2.16
C TRP A 230 11.38 -1.49 -2.29
N GLN A 231 11.13 -1.00 -3.52
CA GLN A 231 10.51 0.30 -3.77
C GLN A 231 9.17 0.43 -3.04
N TRP A 232 8.28 -0.54 -3.20
CA TRP A 232 6.97 -0.53 -2.57
C TRP A 232 7.06 -0.40 -1.05
N ASN A 233 8.01 -1.09 -0.40
CA ASN A 233 8.22 -1.00 1.04
C ASN A 233 8.61 0.42 1.47
N PHE A 234 9.55 1.06 0.77
CA PHE A 234 9.98 2.43 1.09
C PHE A 234 8.81 3.42 0.99
N TYR A 235 8.16 3.48 -0.17
CA TYR A 235 7.10 4.48 -0.40
C TYR A 235 5.82 4.18 0.40
N ARG A 236 5.49 2.91 0.64
CA ARG A 236 4.33 2.54 1.48
C ARG A 236 4.55 2.94 2.93
N LEU A 237 5.74 2.67 3.47
CA LEU A 237 6.08 3.06 4.84
C LEU A 237 6.13 4.58 4.98
N GLU A 238 6.69 5.27 3.99
CA GLU A 238 6.68 6.73 3.96
C GLU A 238 5.26 7.29 3.93
N ASN A 239 4.36 6.72 3.11
CA ASN A 239 2.94 7.12 3.06
C ASN A 239 2.22 6.88 4.40
N GLU A 240 2.47 5.73 5.03
CA GLU A 240 1.90 5.45 6.34
C GLU A 240 2.44 6.41 7.41
N HIS A 241 3.73 6.73 7.36
CA HIS A 241 4.36 7.66 8.29
C HIS A 241 3.77 9.07 8.16
N THR A 242 3.70 9.62 6.95
CA THR A 242 3.08 10.93 6.69
C THR A 242 1.61 10.94 7.11
N GLY A 243 0.85 9.90 6.77
CA GLY A 243 -0.56 9.78 7.16
C GLY A 243 -0.78 9.72 8.67
N ASN A 244 0.08 9.00 9.40
CA ASN A 244 0.02 8.95 10.86
C ASN A 244 0.43 10.28 11.50
N MET A 245 1.49 10.94 11.02
CA MET A 245 1.89 12.27 11.51
C MET A 245 0.78 13.30 11.34
N ASP A 246 0.04 13.27 10.23
CA ASP A 246 -1.11 14.14 10.00
C ASP A 246 -2.28 13.88 10.97
N GLN A 247 -2.52 12.62 11.34
CA GLN A 247 -3.53 12.27 12.37
C GLN A 247 -3.13 12.76 13.77
N TYR A 248 -1.84 12.78 14.12
CA TYR A 248 -1.38 13.40 15.36
C TYR A 248 -1.40 14.93 15.32
N ARG A 249 -1.44 15.52 14.13
CA ARG A 249 -1.53 16.96 13.89
C ARG A 249 -2.97 17.51 13.96
N ILE A 250 -3.94 16.73 14.47
CA ILE A 250 -5.32 17.17 14.76
C ILE A 250 -5.37 18.30 15.80
N SER A 251 -4.29 18.55 16.56
CA SER A 251 -4.02 19.87 17.13
C SER A 251 -3.14 20.67 16.15
N ARG A 252 -3.73 21.17 15.07
CA ARG A 252 -3.07 22.09 14.15
C ARG A 252 -3.03 23.43 14.89
N GLU A 253 -1.87 23.69 15.50
CA GLU A 253 -1.58 24.78 16.44
C GLU A 253 -2.27 24.59 17.81
N VAL A 254 -1.50 24.11 18.79
CA VAL A 254 -1.79 24.47 20.18
C VAL A 254 -1.54 25.98 20.24
N PRO A 255 -2.56 26.84 20.43
CA PRO A 255 -2.30 28.24 20.65
C PRO A 255 -1.36 28.32 21.85
N LEU A 256 -0.22 28.97 21.67
CA LEU A 256 0.69 29.23 22.77
C LEU A 256 -0.14 29.92 23.87
N PRO A 257 0.04 29.55 25.15
CA PRO A 257 -0.77 30.07 26.26
C PRO A 257 -0.59 31.58 26.51
N TYR A 258 0.13 32.26 25.64
CA TYR A 258 0.29 33.70 25.61
C TYR A 258 -0.14 34.20 24.24
N THR A 259 -1.02 35.20 24.23
CA THR A 259 -1.14 36.08 23.07
C THR A 259 0.22 36.75 22.92
N VAL A 260 0.84 36.63 21.74
CA VAL A 260 1.83 37.64 21.36
C VAL A 260 0.99 38.87 21.10
N ASP A 261 0.71 39.62 22.16
CA ASP A 261 0.28 40.99 22.01
C ASP A 261 1.38 41.62 21.14
N ALA A 262 1.02 42.03 19.94
CA ALA A 262 1.88 42.90 19.18
C ALA A 262 2.05 44.13 20.07
N GLN A 263 3.14 44.17 20.83
CA GLN A 263 3.61 45.40 21.43
C GLN A 263 3.87 46.32 20.24
N GLU A 264 2.91 47.22 20.04
CA GLU A 264 3.18 48.54 19.51
C GLU A 264 4.36 49.07 20.33
N ASP A 265 5.56 48.95 19.77
CA ASP A 265 6.73 49.67 20.25
C ASP A 265 6.47 51.16 19.94
N GLU A 266 5.82 51.85 20.87
CA GLU A 266 5.85 53.30 20.97
C GLU A 266 6.44 53.75 22.32
N ASP A 267 7.28 54.77 22.20
CA ASP A 267 7.92 55.66 23.19
C ASP A 267 9.30 55.23 23.72
N GLY A 268 10.42 55.97 23.55
CA GLY A 268 10.81 57.30 23.02
C GLY A 268 12.36 57.35 23.02
N ASP A 269 13.16 58.25 22.45
CA ASP A 269 13.06 59.67 22.13
C ASP A 269 14.25 60.10 21.21
N GLU A 270 14.05 61.23 20.51
CA GLU A 270 15.04 62.23 20.01
C GLU A 270 16.06 61.86 18.91
N ASP A 271 15.82 62.31 17.66
CA ASP A 271 16.38 63.59 17.13
C ASP A 271 16.26 63.77 15.59
N ALA A 272 16.02 65.02 15.20
CA ALA A 272 16.42 65.69 13.95
C ALA A 272 15.62 65.53 12.62
N VAL A 273 14.95 66.65 12.28
CA VAL A 273 14.95 67.36 10.98
C VAL A 273 13.85 67.04 9.94
N SER A 274 12.86 67.95 9.93
CA SER A 274 12.30 68.67 8.77
C SER A 274 12.11 67.92 7.45
N GLN A 275 10.85 67.67 7.07
CA GLN A 275 10.35 68.15 5.78
C GLN A 275 8.82 68.31 5.77
N ARG A 276 8.41 69.39 5.10
CA ARG A 276 7.07 69.96 4.99
C ARG A 276 6.09 69.09 4.19
N SER A 277 4.81 69.39 4.45
CA SER A 277 3.65 69.34 3.53
C SER A 277 3.00 67.96 3.35
N LEU A 278 1.66 67.78 3.28
CA LEU A 278 0.60 68.62 2.74
C LEU A 278 -0.78 67.94 3.02
N TRP A 279 -1.83 68.74 3.31
CA TRP A 279 -3.31 68.48 3.16
C TRP A 279 -4.15 67.62 4.14
N LEU A 280 -4.84 68.36 5.04
CA LEU A 280 -6.28 68.44 5.42
C LEU A 280 -7.21 67.21 5.73
N PRO A 281 -8.22 67.41 6.62
CA PRO A 281 -8.97 66.34 7.31
C PRO A 281 -10.49 66.28 7.01
N GLY A 282 -11.13 65.17 7.42
CA GLY A 282 -12.59 65.03 7.59
C GLY A 282 -13.07 63.61 7.26
N ALA A 283 -14.11 63.02 7.84
CA ALA A 283 -15.05 63.37 8.90
C ALA A 283 -15.88 62.09 9.22
N HIS A 284 -16.60 62.13 10.34
CA HIS A 284 -17.85 61.41 10.64
C HIS A 284 -17.87 59.95 11.15
N ARG A 285 -17.86 59.90 12.49
CA ARG A 285 -18.72 59.13 13.42
C ARG A 285 -20.16 58.85 12.92
N ARG A 286 -20.64 57.61 13.05
CA ARG A 286 -22.01 57.27 13.53
C ARG A 286 -22.11 55.83 14.05
N LYS A 287 -22.49 55.72 15.33
CA LYS A 287 -23.00 54.50 16.00
C LYS A 287 -24.41 54.18 15.50
N ASN A 288 -24.78 52.90 15.48
CA ASN A 288 -26.15 52.50 15.77
C ASN A 288 -26.20 51.08 16.36
N GLU A 289 -26.68 50.97 17.59
CA GLU A 289 -27.10 49.75 18.25
C GLU A 289 -28.56 49.42 17.87
N ARG A 290 -28.88 48.13 17.78
CA ARG A 290 -30.21 47.59 18.10
C ARG A 290 -30.11 46.08 18.34
N GLY A 291 -30.73 45.60 19.42
CA GLY A 291 -30.47 44.30 20.04
C GLY A 291 -31.48 43.19 19.72
N THR A 292 -31.31 42.10 20.48
CA THR A 292 -32.18 40.93 20.71
C THR A 292 -32.41 39.99 19.50
N ASN A 293 -32.27 38.65 19.60
CA ASN A 293 -32.81 37.79 20.64
C ASN A 293 -32.08 36.42 20.72
N MET A 294 -31.90 35.92 21.94
CA MET A 294 -31.35 34.60 22.31
C MET A 294 -32.40 33.48 22.14
N ARG A 295 -31.97 32.27 21.74
CA ARG A 295 -32.55 31.00 22.23
C ARG A 295 -31.45 29.99 22.56
N ARG A 296 -31.30 29.71 23.86
CA ARG A 296 -30.51 28.60 24.44
C ARG A 296 -31.28 27.29 24.26
N MET A 297 -30.59 26.23 23.81
CA MET A 297 -30.99 24.84 24.05
C MET A 297 -30.31 24.34 25.33
N THR A 298 -31.10 23.75 26.22
CA THR A 298 -30.70 23.18 27.52
C THR A 298 -30.38 21.68 27.39
N SER A 299 -29.24 21.26 27.95
CA SER A 299 -28.89 19.85 28.19
C SER A 299 -29.69 19.25 29.35
N PRO A 300 -29.94 17.93 29.39
CA PRO A 300 -30.62 17.28 30.50
C PRO A 300 -29.65 16.87 31.62
N VAL A 301 -30.11 17.07 32.85
CA VAL A 301 -29.49 16.67 34.12
C VAL A 301 -29.92 15.23 34.46
N ILE A 302 -28.94 14.36 34.74
CA ILE A 302 -29.14 13.02 35.30
C ILE A 302 -29.40 13.16 36.80
N ARG A 303 -30.48 12.55 37.30
CA ARG A 303 -30.86 12.54 38.72
C ARG A 303 -30.72 11.11 39.25
N GLU A 304 -29.78 10.92 40.17
CA GLU A 304 -29.71 9.73 41.02
C GLU A 304 -30.92 9.70 41.98
N GLY A 305 -31.45 8.51 42.22
CA GLY A 305 -32.47 8.25 43.22
C GLY A 305 -32.43 6.78 43.63
N GLY A 306 -31.80 6.50 44.77
CA GLY A 306 -31.94 5.24 45.49
C GLY A 306 -33.20 5.25 46.37
N GLY A 307 -33.75 4.05 46.64
CA GLY A 307 -34.83 3.84 47.61
C GLY A 307 -35.51 2.49 47.45
N ALA A 308 -35.33 1.62 48.44
CA ALA A 308 -35.79 0.23 48.55
C ALA A 308 -37.30 0.07 48.81
N ALA A 309 -37.86 -1.11 48.47
CA ALA A 309 -38.59 -2.01 49.40
C ALA A 309 -39.37 -3.12 48.65
N ALA A 310 -39.46 -4.28 49.33
CA ALA A 310 -40.17 -5.54 49.06
C ALA A 310 -39.48 -6.56 48.14
#